data_AF-A0A6V8EZV5-F1
#
_entry.id   AF-A0A6V8EZV5-F1
#
_cell.length_a   1.000
_cell.length_b   1.000
_cell.length_c   1.000
_cell.angle_alpha   90.00
_cell.angle_beta   90.00
_cell.angle_gamma   90.00
#
_symmetry.space_group_name_H-M   'P 1'
#
loop_
_entity.id
_entity.type
_entity.pdbx_description
1 polymer ?
#
loop_
_entity_poly.entity_id
_entity_poly.type
_entity_poly.pdbx_seq_one_letter_code
_entity_poly.pdbx_strand_id
1 'polypeptide(L)'
;MNDNLIKEEKISTLNKKAIQLLIVLIIGGTVLGLILSNIFVTEANDRIQHFADEFGTYVPPDFPFRVTPLTPSEIFLPTLGVIVVCISMFLLIGLIAVYFRVFVKTKSKYIAGLLFFLVPLFIQSIFSVNTLRSLFVSSAIPFGHGIRESIGFELGGLGQILVIVSLFESIGLGILLYLSNE
;
A
#
# COMPACT_ATOMS: atom_id res chain seq x y z
N MET A 1 -2.50 43.84 -19.88
CA MET A 1 -3.65 43.39 -19.06
C MET A 1 -4.18 42.01 -19.47
N ASN A 2 -3.99 41.55 -20.72
CA ASN A 2 -4.47 40.24 -21.19
C ASN A 2 -3.60 39.04 -20.74
N ASP A 3 -2.28 39.21 -20.60
CA ASP A 3 -1.38 38.11 -20.21
C ASP A 3 -1.57 37.61 -18.78
N ASN A 4 -2.01 38.47 -17.85
CA ASN A 4 -2.26 38.06 -16.46
C ASN A 4 -3.53 37.20 -16.35
N LEU A 5 -4.59 37.53 -17.10
CA LEU A 5 -5.82 36.73 -17.16
C LEU A 5 -5.57 35.35 -17.79
N ILE A 6 -4.79 35.29 -18.88
CA ILE A 6 -4.45 34.02 -19.55
C ILE A 6 -3.57 33.12 -18.66
N LYS A 7 -2.67 33.72 -17.86
CA LYS A 7 -1.85 32.97 -16.88
C LYS A 7 -2.69 32.43 -15.73
N GLU A 8 -3.58 33.22 -15.14
CA GLU A 8 -4.44 32.77 -14.03
C GLU A 8 -5.39 31.65 -14.45
N GLU A 9 -5.97 31.73 -15.64
CA GLU A 9 -6.87 30.71 -16.16
C GLU A 9 -6.14 29.39 -16.48
N LYS A 10 -4.90 29.46 -17.01
CA LYS A 10 -4.05 28.28 -17.22
C LYS A 10 -3.61 27.61 -15.91
N ILE A 11 -3.28 28.38 -14.88
CA ILE A 11 -2.85 27.85 -13.58
C ILE A 11 -4.02 27.15 -12.88
N SER A 12 -5.23 27.73 -12.91
CA SER A 12 -6.41 27.10 -12.29
C SER A 12 -6.80 25.79 -12.98
N THR A 13 -6.67 25.71 -14.30
CA THR A 13 -6.99 24.51 -15.08
C THR A 13 -5.94 23.41 -14.99
N LEU A 14 -4.65 23.76 -14.85
CA LEU A 14 -3.57 22.80 -14.58
C LEU A 14 -3.74 22.13 -13.21
N ASN A 15 -3.97 22.93 -12.17
CA ASN A 15 -4.19 22.44 -10.81
C ASN A 15 -5.40 21.49 -10.75
N LYS A 16 -6.46 21.79 -11.51
CA LYS A 16 -7.63 20.92 -11.61
C LYS A 16 -7.32 19.55 -12.21
N LYS A 17 -6.48 19.48 -13.25
CA LYS A 17 -6.10 18.21 -13.91
C LYS A 17 -5.18 17.37 -13.02
N ALA A 18 -4.21 17.99 -12.35
CA ALA A 18 -3.33 17.31 -11.42
C ALA A 18 -4.11 16.70 -10.25
N ILE A 19 -5.02 17.48 -9.65
CA ILE A 19 -5.91 17.02 -8.57
C ILE A 19 -6.82 15.89 -9.06
N GLN A 20 -7.42 16.01 -10.25
CA GLN A 20 -8.27 14.97 -10.82
C GLN A 20 -7.50 13.66 -11.02
N LEU A 21 -6.28 13.72 -11.55
CA LEU A 21 -5.42 12.54 -11.71
C LEU A 21 -5.11 11.91 -10.34
N LEU A 22 -4.77 12.72 -9.35
CA LEU A 22 -4.45 12.26 -7.99
C LEU A 22 -5.66 11.52 -7.37
N ILE A 23 -6.86 12.09 -7.48
CA ILE A 23 -8.10 11.46 -7.00
C ILE A 23 -8.33 10.11 -7.68
N VAL A 24 -8.20 10.04 -9.01
CA VAL A 24 -8.38 8.79 -9.76
C VAL A 24 -7.39 7.72 -9.31
N LEU A 25 -6.12 8.08 -9.09
CA LEU A 25 -5.09 7.15 -8.64
C LEU A 25 -5.34 6.66 -7.21
N ILE A 26 -5.74 7.54 -6.29
CA ILE A 26 -6.10 7.16 -4.92
C ILE A 26 -7.30 6.21 -4.92
N ILE A 27 -8.35 6.52 -5.69
CA ILE A 27 -9.53 5.64 -5.78
C ILE A 27 -9.12 4.28 -6.34
N GLY A 28 -8.32 4.24 -7.41
CA GLY A 28 -7.83 2.99 -8.01
C GLY A 28 -7.04 2.13 -7.02
N GLY A 29 -6.08 2.75 -6.31
CA GLY A 29 -5.30 2.08 -5.28
C GLY A 29 -6.15 1.59 -4.11
N THR A 30 -7.13 2.38 -3.67
CA THR A 30 -8.06 2.01 -2.59
C THR A 30 -8.91 0.81 -2.97
N VAL A 31 -9.50 0.80 -4.17
CA VAL A 31 -10.31 -0.33 -4.66
C VAL A 31 -9.47 -1.60 -4.75
N LEU A 32 -8.27 -1.53 -5.33
CA LEU A 32 -7.38 -2.70 -5.40
C LEU A 32 -6.98 -3.18 -4.00
N GLY A 33 -6.64 -2.25 -3.10
CA GLY A 33 -6.27 -2.56 -1.73
C GLY A 33 -7.37 -3.28 -0.95
N LEU A 34 -8.63 -2.85 -1.11
CA LEU A 34 -9.78 -3.53 -0.51
C LEU A 34 -9.96 -4.95 -1.06
N ILE A 35 -9.82 -5.13 -2.37
CA ILE A 35 -9.92 -6.45 -3.01
C ILE A 35 -8.83 -7.38 -2.47
N LEU A 36 -7.57 -6.94 -2.47
CA LEU A 36 -6.43 -7.73 -1.99
C LEU A 36 -6.55 -8.03 -0.49
N SER A 37 -6.96 -7.05 0.31
CA SER A 37 -7.16 -7.25 1.74
C SER A 37 -8.23 -8.30 2.01
N ASN A 38 -9.33 -8.31 1.26
CA ASN A 38 -10.36 -9.33 1.41
C ASN A 38 -9.80 -10.72 1.10
N ILE A 39 -9.03 -10.87 0.01
CA ILE A 39 -8.35 -12.13 -0.35
C ILE A 39 -7.42 -12.59 0.78
N PHE A 40 -6.63 -11.69 1.37
CA PHE A 40 -5.68 -12.03 2.44
C PHE A 40 -6.38 -12.41 3.74
N VAL A 41 -7.50 -11.76 4.08
CA VAL A 41 -8.33 -12.12 5.24
C VAL A 41 -8.95 -13.51 5.06
N THR A 42 -9.50 -13.79 3.87
CA THR A 42 -10.04 -15.13 3.56
C THR A 42 -8.96 -16.19 3.66
N GLU A 43 -7.79 -15.97 3.04
CA GLU A 43 -6.67 -16.92 3.12
C GLU A 43 -6.20 -17.15 4.56
N ALA A 44 -6.13 -16.11 5.39
CA ALA A 44 -5.74 -16.24 6.78
C ALA A 44 -6.77 -17.05 7.59
N ASN A 45 -8.06 -16.79 7.41
CA ASN A 45 -9.13 -17.55 8.06
C ASN A 45 -9.17 -19.02 7.61
N ASP A 46 -9.00 -19.29 6.31
CA ASP A 46 -8.95 -20.65 5.77
C ASP A 46 -7.79 -21.46 6.37
N ARG A 47 -6.62 -20.82 6.58
CA ARG A 47 -5.49 -21.46 7.25
C ARG A 47 -5.80 -21.75 8.72
N ILE A 48 -6.40 -20.81 9.45
CA ILE A 48 -6.82 -21.04 10.86
C ILE A 48 -7.76 -22.25 10.92
N GLN A 49 -8.71 -22.33 10.00
CA GLN A 49 -9.68 -23.42 9.97
C GLN A 49 -9.03 -24.75 9.59
N HIS A 50 -8.15 -24.79 8.58
CA HIS A 50 -7.41 -25.99 8.22
C HIS A 50 -6.56 -26.50 9.40
N PHE A 51 -5.90 -25.61 10.14
CA PHE A 51 -5.18 -25.98 11.37
C PHE A 51 -6.12 -26.50 12.45
N ALA A 52 -7.32 -25.91 12.61
CA ALA A 52 -8.29 -26.39 13.59
C ALA A 52 -8.82 -27.79 13.25
N ASP A 53 -9.10 -28.05 11.97
CA ASP A 53 -9.61 -29.33 11.49
C ASP A 53 -8.54 -30.43 11.57
N GLU A 54 -7.27 -30.11 11.27
CA GLU A 54 -6.14 -31.05 11.31
C GLU A 54 -5.77 -31.45 12.76
N PHE A 55 -5.97 -30.57 13.74
CA PHE A 55 -5.72 -30.84 15.16
C PHE A 55 -6.98 -31.21 15.98
N GLY A 56 -8.10 -31.44 15.30
CA GLY A 56 -9.48 -31.40 15.79
C GLY A 56 -9.95 -32.34 16.92
N THR A 57 -9.09 -32.92 17.76
CA THR A 57 -9.57 -33.71 18.94
C THR A 57 -8.66 -33.70 20.17
N TYR A 58 -7.41 -33.26 20.08
CA TYR A 58 -6.49 -33.28 21.23
C TYR A 58 -5.67 -32.00 21.26
N VAL A 59 -6.34 -30.92 21.65
CA VAL A 59 -5.67 -29.66 21.98
C VAL A 59 -5.38 -29.70 23.48
N PRO A 60 -4.13 -29.82 23.93
CA PRO A 60 -3.79 -29.72 25.34
C PRO A 60 -4.29 -28.37 25.87
N PRO A 61 -4.94 -28.32 27.05
CA PRO A 61 -5.48 -27.08 27.62
C PRO A 61 -4.42 -25.99 27.84
N ASP A 62 -3.14 -26.36 27.87
CA ASP A 62 -2.00 -25.46 28.08
C ASP A 62 -1.37 -24.94 26.77
N PHE A 63 -1.87 -25.33 25.60
CA PHE A 63 -1.38 -24.81 24.32
C PHE A 63 -2.33 -23.74 23.77
N PRO A 64 -1.86 -22.51 23.53
CA PRO A 64 -2.69 -21.40 23.05
C PRO A 64 -2.98 -21.51 21.55
N PHE A 65 -3.74 -22.53 21.13
CA PHE A 65 -4.17 -22.65 19.74
C PHE A 65 -5.34 -21.71 19.46
N ARG A 66 -5.18 -20.85 18.46
CA ARG A 66 -6.26 -20.01 17.95
C ARG A 66 -7.12 -20.83 16.99
N VAL A 67 -8.38 -21.03 17.36
CA VAL A 67 -9.42 -21.67 16.53
C VAL A 67 -10.51 -20.70 16.06
N THR A 68 -10.42 -19.44 16.51
CA THR A 68 -11.37 -18.38 16.17
C THR A 68 -10.88 -17.56 14.98
N PRO A 69 -11.79 -17.13 14.08
CA PRO A 69 -11.44 -16.26 12.96
C PRO A 69 -10.84 -14.92 13.45
N LEU A 70 -10.20 -14.20 12.54
CA LEU A 70 -9.65 -12.88 12.85
C LEU A 70 -10.74 -11.91 13.34
N THR A 71 -10.45 -11.18 14.42
CA THR A 71 -11.37 -10.16 14.93
C THR A 71 -11.26 -8.90 14.07
N PRO A 72 -12.32 -8.07 13.98
CA PRO A 72 -12.27 -6.83 13.20
C PRO A 72 -11.13 -5.89 13.58
N SER A 73 -10.77 -5.85 14.88
CA SER A 73 -9.63 -5.06 15.38
C SER A 73 -8.28 -5.54 14.85
N GLU A 74 -8.12 -6.86 14.64
CA GLU A 74 -6.91 -7.44 14.09
C GLU A 74 -6.83 -7.30 12.57
N ILE A 75 -7.95 -7.11 11.89
CA ILE A 75 -8.04 -6.97 10.43
C ILE A 75 -7.82 -5.52 10.00
N PHE A 76 -8.26 -4.56 10.82
CA PHE A 76 -8.32 -3.15 10.44
C PHE A 76 -6.96 -2.57 10.04
N LEU A 77 -5.96 -2.70 10.90
CA LEU A 77 -4.63 -2.11 10.66
C LEU A 77 -3.88 -2.79 9.49
N PRO A 78 -3.87 -4.13 9.37
CA PRO A 78 -3.36 -4.80 8.17
C PRO A 78 -4.06 -4.36 6.88
N THR A 79 -5.39 -4.23 6.92
CA THR A 79 -6.21 -3.78 5.77
C THR A 79 -5.80 -2.37 5.34
N LEU A 80 -5.64 -1.48 6.31
CA LEU A 80 -5.16 -0.12 6.07
C LEU A 80 -3.75 -0.13 5.45
N GLY A 81 -2.85 -1.00 5.93
CA GLY A 81 -1.53 -1.18 5.35
C GLY A 81 -1.58 -1.57 3.87
N VAL A 82 -2.41 -2.55 3.51
CA VAL A 82 -2.59 -2.99 2.12
C VAL A 82 -3.15 -1.87 1.25
N ILE A 83 -4.15 -1.13 1.74
CA ILE A 83 -4.73 0.01 1.04
C ILE A 83 -3.65 1.07 0.76
N VAL A 84 -2.89 1.47 1.77
CA VAL A 84 -1.87 2.52 1.64
C VAL A 84 -0.76 2.09 0.68
N VAL A 85 -0.27 0.86 0.77
CA VAL A 85 0.74 0.34 -0.19
C VAL A 85 0.18 0.32 -1.62
N CYS A 86 -1.08 -0.06 -1.80
CA CYS A 86 -1.71 -0.03 -3.12
C CYS A 86 -1.87 1.41 -3.65
N ILE A 87 -2.20 2.37 -2.79
CA ILE A 87 -2.22 3.79 -3.16
C ILE A 87 -0.82 4.26 -3.60
N SER A 88 0.23 3.97 -2.82
CA SER A 88 1.62 4.28 -3.21
C SER A 88 1.97 3.69 -4.57
N MET A 89 1.58 2.44 -4.83
CA MET A 89 1.82 1.76 -6.10
C MET A 89 1.16 2.49 -7.28
N PHE A 90 -0.11 2.90 -7.14
CA PHE A 90 -0.81 3.67 -8.18
C PHE A 90 -0.22 5.07 -8.37
N LEU A 91 0.16 5.75 -7.29
CA LEU A 91 0.83 7.05 -7.38
C LEU A 91 2.18 6.93 -8.09
N LEU A 92 2.96 5.88 -7.83
CA LEU A 92 4.20 5.58 -8.55
C LEU A 92 3.96 5.34 -10.04
N ILE A 93 2.94 4.55 -10.41
CA ILE A 93 2.57 4.35 -11.81
C ILE A 93 2.24 5.69 -12.48
N GLY A 94 1.44 6.52 -11.82
CA GLY A 94 1.08 7.85 -12.31
C GLY A 94 2.31 8.74 -12.50
N LEU A 95 3.21 8.74 -11.53
CA LEU A 95 4.43 9.55 -11.54
C LEU A 95 5.39 9.08 -12.65
N ILE A 96 5.61 7.77 -12.78
CA ILE A 96 6.39 7.17 -13.87
C ILE A 96 5.80 7.55 -15.22
N ALA A 97 4.47 7.46 -15.39
CA ALA A 97 3.80 7.82 -16.63
C ALA A 97 3.99 9.31 -17.00
N VAL A 98 3.86 10.21 -16.01
CA VAL A 98 4.11 11.65 -16.19
C VAL A 98 5.55 11.89 -16.60
N TYR A 99 6.52 11.38 -15.84
CA TYR A 99 7.94 11.60 -16.15
C TYR A 99 8.38 10.93 -17.45
N PHE A 100 7.83 9.77 -17.80
CA PHE A 100 8.09 9.14 -19.09
C PHE A 100 7.60 10.02 -20.25
N ARG A 101 6.42 10.64 -20.10
CA ARG A 101 5.92 11.59 -21.10
C ARG A 101 6.81 12.82 -21.22
N VAL A 102 7.31 13.37 -20.11
CA VAL A 102 8.23 14.51 -20.13
C VAL A 102 9.58 14.09 -20.73
N PHE A 103 10.07 12.89 -20.42
CA PHE A 103 11.30 12.34 -21.00
C PHE A 103 11.22 12.23 -22.52
N VAL A 104 10.14 11.68 -23.07
CA VAL A 104 9.95 11.57 -24.53
C VAL A 104 9.97 12.95 -25.21
N LYS A 105 9.39 13.97 -24.57
CA LYS A 105 9.35 15.34 -25.09
C LYS A 105 10.69 16.08 -25.00
N THR A 106 11.36 15.98 -23.86
CA THR A 106 12.55 16.79 -23.56
C THR A 106 13.87 16.08 -23.86
N LYS A 107 13.85 14.74 -23.94
CA LYS A 107 15.04 13.86 -24.03
C LYS A 107 16.11 14.17 -22.97
N SER A 108 15.70 14.70 -21.82
CA SER A 108 16.61 15.10 -20.76
C SER A 108 17.20 13.90 -20.02
N LYS A 109 18.53 13.85 -19.91
CA LYS A 109 19.27 12.84 -19.13
C LYS A 109 18.90 12.87 -17.64
N TYR A 110 18.53 14.03 -17.11
CA TYR A 110 18.09 14.17 -15.72
C TYR A 110 16.80 13.37 -15.45
N ILE A 111 15.81 13.46 -16.34
CA ILE A 111 14.53 12.75 -16.19
C ILE A 111 14.73 11.24 -16.34
N ALA A 112 15.65 10.81 -17.21
CA ALA A 112 16.03 9.41 -17.29
C ALA A 112 16.59 8.88 -15.96
N GLY A 113 17.45 9.66 -15.29
CA GLY A 113 17.96 9.32 -13.96
C GLY A 113 16.84 9.25 -12.90
N LEU A 114 15.87 10.16 -12.97
CA LEU A 114 14.72 10.12 -12.08
C LEU A 114 13.84 8.86 -12.31
N LEU A 115 13.59 8.50 -13.57
CA LEU A 115 12.88 7.25 -13.90
C LEU A 115 13.64 6.02 -13.41
N PHE A 116 14.97 6.03 -13.52
CA PHE A 116 15.82 4.97 -12.99
C PHE A 116 15.70 4.83 -11.46
N PHE A 117 15.37 5.90 -10.74
CA PHE A 117 15.08 5.86 -9.30
C PHE A 117 13.63 5.41 -9.00
N LEU A 118 12.66 5.85 -9.80
CA LEU A 118 11.24 5.52 -9.58
C LEU A 118 10.88 4.07 -9.89
N VAL A 119 11.51 3.43 -10.89
CA VAL A 119 11.20 2.04 -11.25
C VAL A 119 11.55 1.05 -10.12
N PRO A 120 12.74 1.11 -9.49
CA PRO A 120 13.03 0.28 -8.32
C PRO A 120 12.07 0.51 -7.15
N LEU A 121 11.65 1.76 -6.88
CA LEU A 121 10.63 2.05 -5.85
C LEU A 121 9.30 1.38 -6.17
N PHE A 122 8.89 1.39 -7.44
CA PHE A 122 7.70 0.68 -7.89
C PHE A 122 7.81 -0.83 -7.69
N ILE A 123 8.95 -1.43 -8.05
CA ILE A 123 9.21 -2.86 -7.81
C ILE A 123 9.19 -3.17 -6.30
N GLN A 124 9.81 -2.34 -5.47
CA GLN A 124 9.77 -2.46 -4.01
C GLN A 124 8.32 -2.44 -3.49
N SER A 125 7.48 -1.54 -3.99
CA SER A 125 6.06 -1.45 -3.61
C SER A 125 5.30 -2.74 -3.90
N ILE A 126 5.56 -3.40 -5.05
CA ILE A 126 5.00 -4.73 -5.37
C ILE A 126 5.45 -5.78 -4.35
N PHE A 127 6.74 -5.80 -4.00
CA PHE A 127 7.24 -6.72 -2.98
C PHE A 127 6.62 -6.46 -1.60
N SER A 128 6.37 -5.21 -1.23
CA SER A 128 5.71 -4.85 0.02
C SER A 128 4.29 -5.42 0.14
N VAL A 129 3.56 -5.57 -0.97
CA VAL A 129 2.24 -6.26 -0.97
C VAL A 129 2.38 -7.73 -0.57
N ASN A 130 3.40 -8.42 -1.10
CA ASN A 130 3.68 -9.81 -0.72
C ASN A 130 4.13 -9.92 0.75
N THR A 131 4.93 -8.97 1.22
CA THR A 131 5.30 -8.87 2.64
C THR A 131 4.06 -8.71 3.51
N LEU A 132 3.15 -7.80 3.14
CA LEU A 132 1.87 -7.61 3.85
C LEU A 132 1.02 -8.88 3.87
N ARG A 133 0.91 -9.61 2.75
CA ARG A 133 0.25 -10.92 2.71
C ARG A 133 0.87 -11.88 3.73
N SER A 134 2.19 -11.95 3.79
CA SER A 134 2.89 -12.80 4.77
C SER A 134 2.60 -12.36 6.21
N LEU A 135 2.45 -11.06 6.47
CA LEU A 135 2.10 -10.54 7.79
C LEU A 135 0.64 -10.87 8.17
N PHE A 136 -0.29 -10.83 7.21
CA PHE A 136 -1.68 -11.30 7.37
C PHE A 136 -1.77 -12.80 7.66
N VAL A 137 -0.92 -13.61 7.04
CA VAL A 137 -0.86 -15.05 7.32
C VAL A 137 -0.11 -15.33 8.62
N SER A 138 0.87 -14.50 8.99
CA SER A 138 1.62 -14.63 10.24
C SER A 138 0.74 -14.42 11.47
N SER A 139 -0.24 -13.51 11.41
CA SER A 139 -1.23 -13.33 12.48
C SER A 139 -2.15 -14.54 12.68
N ALA A 140 -2.19 -15.48 11.73
CA ALA A 140 -2.87 -16.77 11.82
C ALA A 140 -1.99 -17.90 12.39
N ILE A 141 -0.70 -17.68 12.68
CA ILE A 141 0.18 -18.71 13.25
C ILE A 141 -0.19 -18.96 14.72
N PRO A 142 -0.54 -20.20 15.11
CA PRO A 142 -0.96 -20.53 16.47
C PRO A 142 0.18 -20.64 17.49
N PHE A 143 1.45 -20.63 17.04
CA PHE A 143 2.63 -20.80 17.90
C PHE A 143 3.46 -19.52 18.03
N GLY A 144 3.73 -19.12 19.27
CA GLY A 144 4.73 -18.09 19.62
C GLY A 144 4.15 -16.68 19.80
N HIS A 145 3.67 -16.36 21.01
CA HIS A 145 3.25 -14.99 21.38
C HIS A 145 4.34 -13.96 21.02
N GLY A 146 5.61 -14.17 21.37
CA GLY A 146 6.66 -13.18 21.09
C GLY A 146 7.01 -12.96 19.60
N ILE A 147 6.84 -13.96 18.73
CA ILE A 147 7.10 -13.81 17.28
C ILE A 147 5.91 -13.13 16.60
N ARG A 148 4.69 -13.43 17.04
CA ARG A 148 3.46 -12.80 16.56
C ARG A 148 3.41 -11.30 16.89
N GLU A 149 3.81 -10.93 18.10
CA GLU A 149 3.85 -9.53 18.56
C GLU A 149 4.89 -8.70 17.79
N SER A 150 6.08 -9.26 17.55
CA SER A 150 7.19 -8.55 16.89
C SER A 150 7.05 -8.43 15.37
N ILE A 151 6.53 -9.48 14.71
CA ILE A 151 6.33 -9.49 13.25
C ILE A 151 4.99 -8.86 12.86
N GLY A 152 3.96 -8.97 13.72
CA GLY A 152 2.60 -8.57 13.42
C GLY A 152 2.34 -7.06 13.46
N PHE A 153 1.06 -6.73 13.67
CA PHE A 153 0.53 -5.36 13.68
C PHE A 153 0.24 -4.83 15.09
N GLU A 154 0.75 -5.51 16.13
CA GLU A 154 0.68 -5.02 17.50
C GLU A 154 1.59 -3.80 17.73
N LEU A 155 1.41 -3.13 18.87
CA LEU A 155 2.14 -1.90 19.22
C LEU A 155 3.65 -2.13 19.17
N GLY A 156 4.31 -1.54 18.16
CA GLY A 156 5.76 -1.70 17.94
C GLY A 156 6.15 -2.83 16.98
N GLY A 157 5.19 -3.56 16.42
CA GLY A 157 5.42 -4.60 15.42
C GLY A 157 5.84 -4.04 14.06
N LEU A 158 6.56 -4.86 13.27
CA LEU A 158 7.04 -4.48 11.93
C LEU A 158 5.91 -4.06 10.98
N GLY A 159 4.71 -4.64 11.15
CA GLY A 159 3.54 -4.27 10.36
C GLY A 159 3.14 -2.81 10.55
N GLN A 160 3.16 -2.29 11.77
CA GLN A 160 2.84 -0.87 12.05
C GLN A 160 3.85 0.08 11.41
N ILE A 161 5.15 -0.23 11.54
CA ILE A 161 6.22 0.58 10.94
C ILE A 161 6.05 0.64 9.43
N LEU A 162 5.74 -0.50 8.80
CA LEU A 162 5.51 -0.57 7.36
C LEU A 162 4.32 0.31 6.92
N VAL A 163 3.21 0.30 7.67
CA VAL A 163 2.07 1.20 7.40
C VAL A 163 2.47 2.67 7.49
N ILE A 164 3.19 3.05 8.55
CA ILE A 164 3.63 4.44 8.76
C ILE A 164 4.55 4.89 7.61
N VAL A 165 5.55 4.08 7.27
CA VAL A 165 6.48 4.39 6.16
C VAL A 165 5.72 4.53 4.84
N SER A 166 4.77 3.63 4.58
CA SER A 166 3.96 3.65 3.35
C SER A 166 3.05 4.88 3.28
N LEU A 167 2.54 5.35 4.42
CA LEU A 167 1.74 6.58 4.50
C LEU A 167 2.59 7.80 4.14
N PHE A 168 3.78 7.93 4.71
CA PHE A 168 4.69 9.03 4.38
C PHE A 168 5.12 8.98 2.90
N GLU A 169 5.37 7.78 2.37
CA GLU A 169 5.66 7.57 0.95
C GLU A 169 4.49 8.02 0.07
N SER A 170 3.27 7.59 0.36
CA SER A 170 2.06 8.01 -0.36
C SER A 170 1.89 9.53 -0.39
N ILE A 171 2.11 10.20 0.75
CA ILE A 171 2.04 11.68 0.84
C ILE A 171 3.12 12.32 -0.03
N GLY A 172 4.37 11.85 0.09
CA GLY A 172 5.49 12.34 -0.72
C GLY A 172 5.25 12.18 -2.21
N LEU A 173 4.75 11.02 -2.64
CA LEU A 173 4.40 10.75 -4.03
C LEU A 173 3.24 11.62 -4.51
N GLY A 174 2.23 11.86 -3.67
CA GLY A 174 1.12 12.77 -3.98
C GLY A 174 1.60 14.20 -4.25
N ILE A 175 2.50 14.71 -3.40
CA ILE A 175 3.12 16.04 -3.57
C ILE A 175 3.96 16.08 -4.85
N LEU A 176 4.81 15.07 -5.08
CA LEU A 176 5.64 14.99 -6.29
C LEU A 176 4.79 14.95 -7.57
N LEU A 177 3.70 14.19 -7.57
CA LEU A 177 2.80 14.07 -8.71
C LEU A 177 2.03 15.37 -8.98
N TYR A 178 1.68 16.10 -7.92
CA TYR A 178 1.09 17.44 -8.03
C TYR A 178 2.09 18.41 -8.67
N LEU A 179 3.31 18.52 -8.13
CA LEU A 179 4.36 19.42 -8.63
C LEU A 179 4.83 19.07 -10.04
N SER A 180 4.82 17.78 -10.42
CA SER A 180 5.25 17.35 -11.75
C SER A 180 4.25 17.70 -12.86
N ASN A 181 3.02 18.05 -12.49
CA ASN A 181 1.96 18.46 -13.41
C ASN A 181 1.69 19.96 -13.40
N GLU A 182 2.44 20.73 -12.59
CA GLU A 182 2.53 22.21 -12.65
C GLU A 182 3.41 22.65 -13.84
#